data_AF-A0A416PA41-F1
#
_entry.id   AF-A0A416PA41-F1
#
_cell.length_a   1.000
_cell.length_b   1.000
_cell.length_c   1.000
_cell.angle_alpha   90.00
_cell.angle_beta   90.00
_cell.angle_gamma   90.00
#
_symmetry.space_group_name_H-M   'P 1'
#
loop_
_entity.id
_entity.type
_entity.pdbx_description
1 polymer ?
#
loop_
_entity_poly.entity_id
_entity_poly.type
_entity_poly.pdbx_seq_one_letter_code
_entity_poly.pdbx_strand_id
1 'polypeptide(L)' 'MMINVEFNGGQGRKINAAVNYMLAEVDGIELYAEMEIPENANPDEYGYDELKDEIIKQAKENKIDTSLLKFWWN' A
#
# COMPACT_ATOMS: atom_id res chain seq x y z
N MET A 1 -10.31 0.64 16.69
CA MET A 1 -8.85 0.49 16.66
C MET A 1 -8.37 1.04 15.32
N MET A 2 -7.32 1.86 15.26
CA MET A 2 -6.76 2.29 13.98
C MET A 2 -5.76 1.24 13.48
N ILE A 3 -5.76 1.00 12.18
CA ILE A 3 -4.85 0.11 11.46
C ILE A 3 -3.85 1.00 10.74
N ASN A 4 -2.56 0.86 11.06
CA ASN A 4 -1.53 1.59 10.34
C ASN A 4 -1.33 0.93 8.97
N VAL A 5 -1.34 1.72 7.92
CA VAL A 5 -0.92 1.30 6.59
C VAL A 5 0.58 1.58 6.47
N GLU A 6 1.37 0.53 6.36
CA GLU A 6 2.80 0.65 6.10
C GLU A 6 3.02 1.12 4.66
N PHE A 7 4.04 1.95 4.46
CA PHE A 7 4.54 2.33 3.14
C PHE A 7 6.05 2.17 3.15
N ASN A 8 6.58 1.30 2.28
CA ASN A 8 8.00 0.95 2.25
C ASN A 8 8.45 0.62 0.82
N GLY A 9 9.74 0.77 0.57
CA GLY A 9 10.41 0.26 -0.62
C GLY A 9 10.97 -1.14 -0.40
N GLY A 10 11.06 -1.96 -1.46
CA GLY A 10 11.63 -3.30 -1.39
C GLY A 10 11.67 -4.04 -2.72
N GLN A 11 11.98 -5.33 -2.67
CA GLN A 11 11.85 -6.23 -3.81
C GLN A 11 10.38 -6.62 -4.00
N GLY A 12 9.86 -6.54 -5.23
CA GLY A 12 8.49 -6.92 -5.54
C GLY A 12 8.18 -8.38 -5.19
N ARG A 13 6.98 -8.63 -4.64
CA ARG A 13 6.48 -10.00 -4.41
C ARG A 13 5.98 -10.64 -5.69
N LYS A 14 5.45 -9.84 -6.63
CA LYS A 14 4.88 -10.32 -7.90
C LYS A 14 5.75 -9.99 -9.10
N ILE A 15 6.65 -9.01 -8.97
CA ILE A 15 7.55 -8.58 -10.02
C ILE A 15 9.02 -8.69 -9.59
N ASN A 16 9.89 -9.04 -10.54
CA ASN A 16 11.33 -9.09 -10.30
C ASN A 16 11.98 -7.71 -10.47
N ALA A 17 11.51 -6.72 -9.72
CA ALA A 17 11.98 -5.34 -9.74
C ALA A 17 11.86 -4.68 -8.35
N ALA A 18 12.51 -3.53 -8.18
CA ALA A 18 12.31 -2.69 -7.00
C ALA A 18 10.91 -2.06 -7.04
N VAL A 19 10.20 -2.12 -5.92
CA VAL A 19 8.84 -1.60 -5.78
C VAL A 19 8.72 -0.71 -4.55
N ASN A 20 7.75 0.20 -4.60
CA ASN A 20 7.09 0.68 -3.41
C ASN A 20 5.86 -0.17 -3.16
N TYR A 21 5.56 -0.43 -1.89
CA TYR A 21 4.37 -1.17 -1.50
C TYR A 21 3.67 -0.55 -0.30
N MET A 22 2.36 -0.76 -0.25
CA MET A 22 1.56 -0.53 0.94
C MET A 22 1.03 -1.84 1.51
N LEU A 23 1.00 -1.92 2.84
CA LEU A 23 0.57 -3.10 3.57
C LEU A 23 -0.24 -2.73 4.80
N ALA A 24 -1.39 -3.38 4.97
CA ALA A 24 -2.18 -3.31 6.20
C ALA A 24 -2.79 -4.68 6.51
N GLU A 25 -2.79 -5.08 7.78
CA GLU A 25 -3.46 -6.30 8.23
C GLU A 25 -4.67 -5.95 9.08
N VAL A 26 -5.83 -6.49 8.72
CA VAL A 26 -7.11 -6.24 9.40
C VAL A 26 -7.79 -7.56 9.70
N ASP A 27 -7.85 -7.95 10.97
CA ASP A 27 -8.49 -9.19 11.42
C ASP A 27 -8.04 -10.44 10.60
N GLY A 28 -6.75 -10.51 10.26
CA GLY A 28 -6.15 -11.58 9.46
C GLY A 28 -6.30 -11.44 7.94
N ILE A 29 -6.88 -10.34 7.45
CA ILE A 29 -6.94 -9.98 6.03
C ILE A 29 -5.75 -9.07 5.70
N GLU A 30 -4.88 -9.52 4.80
CA GLU A 30 -3.77 -8.72 4.25
C GLU A 30 -4.29 -7.85 3.09
N LEU A 31 -4.22 -6.53 3.26
CA LEU A 31 -4.40 -5.55 2.19
C LEU A 31 -2.99 -5.21 1.68
N TYR A 32 -2.72 -5.55 0.42
CA TYR A 32 -1.38 -5.41 -0.15
C TYR A 32 -1.42 -4.85 -1.57
N ALA A 33 -0.65 -3.80 -1.82
CA ALA A 33 -0.45 -3.22 -3.14
C ALA A 33 1.04 -2.97 -3.37
N GLU A 34 1.54 -3.19 -4.58
CA GLU A 34 2.92 -2.91 -4.98
C GLU A 34 2.97 -2.24 -6.35
N MET A 35 3.96 -1.38 -6.57
CA MET A 35 4.20 -0.67 -7.82
C MET A 35 5.69 -0.61 -8.12
N GLU A 36 6.07 -1.02 -9.34
CA GLU A 36 7.45 -0.90 -9.84
C GLU A 36 7.92 0.55 -9.78
N ILE A 37 9.11 0.78 -9.26
CA ILE A 37 9.74 2.11 -9.25
C ILE A 37 10.58 2.24 -10.54
N PRO A 38 10.24 3.16 -11.45
CA PRO A 38 11.08 3.45 -12.62
C PRO A 38 12.46 3.94 -12.18
N GLU A 39 13.52 3.61 -12.94
CA GLU A 39 14.90 4.00 -12.62
C GLU A 39 15.10 5.52 -12.42
N ASN A 40 14.25 6.34 -13.04
CA ASN A 40 14.32 7.81 -12.97
C ASN A 40 13.33 8.44 -11.96
N ALA A 41 12.61 7.64 -11.20
CA ALA A 41 11.64 8.14 -10.22
C ALA A 41 12.28 8.36 -8.84
N ASN A 42 11.67 9.24 -8.03
CA ASN A 42 12.04 9.37 -6.61
C ASN A 42 11.47 8.17 -5.84
N PRO A 43 12.31 7.25 -5.33
CA PRO A 43 11.82 6.05 -4.66
C PRO A 43 11.04 6.37 -3.37
N ASP A 44 11.26 7.53 -2.74
CA ASP A 44 10.65 7.83 -1.45
C ASP A 44 9.15 8.17 -1.54
N GLU A 45 8.65 8.56 -2.72
CA GLU A 45 7.26 9.05 -2.88
C GLU A 45 6.54 8.42 -4.07
N TYR A 46 7.24 7.72 -4.97
CA TYR A 46 6.64 7.22 -6.20
C TYR A 46 5.52 6.21 -5.93
N GLY A 47 4.36 6.45 -6.54
CA GLY A 47 3.20 5.55 -6.48
C GLY A 47 2.41 5.60 -5.18
N TYR A 48 2.71 6.52 -4.25
CA TYR A 48 2.04 6.55 -2.95
C TYR A 48 0.51 6.71 -3.07
N ASP A 49 0.04 7.65 -3.89
CA ASP A 49 -1.40 7.90 -4.04
C ASP A 49 -2.10 6.74 -4.75
N GLU A 50 -1.48 6.16 -5.78
CA GLU A 50 -2.02 4.99 -6.48
C GLU A 50 -2.08 3.75 -5.57
N LEU A 51 -1.06 3.54 -4.74
CA LEU A 51 -1.05 2.46 -3.74
C LEU A 51 -2.11 2.67 -2.67
N LYS A 52 -2.30 3.91 -2.21
CA LYS A 52 -3.35 4.29 -1.25
C LYS A 52 -4.74 3.99 -1.81
N ASP A 53 -5.01 4.36 -3.06
CA ASP A 53 -6.27 4.08 -3.73
C ASP A 53 -6.54 2.57 -3.85
N GLU A 54 -5.53 1.77 -4.17
CA GLU A 54 -5.66 0.32 -4.25
C GLU A 54 -5.91 -0.33 -2.88
N ILE A 55 -5.27 0.15 -1.80
CA ILE A 55 -5.55 -0.32 -0.43
C ILE A 55 -6.99 0.02 -0.03
N ILE A 56 -7.46 1.24 -0.32
CA ILE A 56 -8.83 1.67 -0.05
C ILE A 56 -9.83 0.81 -0.82
N LYS A 57 -9.53 0.47 -2.07
CA LYS A 57 -10.37 -0.40 -2.91
C LYS A 57 -10.45 -1.81 -2.31
N GLN A 58 -9.31 -2.41 -1.96
CA GLN A 58 -9.28 -3.74 -1.33
C GLN A 58 -10.03 -3.75 0.01
N ALA A 59 -9.91 -2.69 0.82
CA ALA A 59 -10.68 -2.56 2.06
C ALA A 59 -12.20 -2.55 1.79
N LYS A 60 -12.66 -1.76 0.80
CA LYS A 60 -14.08 -1.74 0.40
C LYS A 60 -14.57 -3.09 -0.09
N GLU A 61 -13.79 -3.78 -0.92
CA GLU A 61 -14.11 -5.12 -1.43
C GLU A 61 -14.24 -6.15 -0.30
N ASN A 62 -13.38 -6.04 0.71
CA ASN A 62 -13.41 -6.88 1.92
C ASN A 62 -14.37 -6.37 3.01
N LYS A 63 -15.16 -5.32 2.74
CA LYS A 63 -16.10 -4.69 3.70
C LYS A 63 -15.43 -4.18 4.99
N ILE A 64 -14.17 -3.78 4.88
CA ILE A 64 -13.41 -3.13 5.95
C ILE A 64 -13.72 -1.63 5.93
N ASP A 65 -14.00 -1.06 7.11
CA ASP A 65 -14.21 0.38 7.26
C ASP A 65 -12.90 1.13 6.99
N THR A 66 -12.87 1.87 5.89
CA THR A 66 -11.69 2.63 5.46
C THR A 66 -11.30 3.73 6.43
N SER A 67 -12.22 4.19 7.29
CA SER A 67 -11.90 5.20 8.33
C SER A 67 -10.97 4.67 9.42
N LEU A 68 -10.81 3.34 9.50
CA LEU A 68 -9.87 2.70 10.41
C LEU A 68 -8.45 2.68 9.84
N LEU A 69 -8.26 2.87 8.53
CA LEU A 69 -6.95 2.87 7.88
C LEU A 69 -6.26 4.21 8.09
N LYS A 70 -5.06 4.17 8.68
CA LYS A 70 -4.22 5.32 8.92
C LYS A 70 -3.02 5.32 7.97
N PHE A 71 -3.00 6.29 7.08
CA PHE A 71 -1.93 6.53 6.12
C PHE A 71 -0.88 7.51 6.69
N TRP A 72 0.34 7.48 6.16
CA TRP A 72 1.46 8.34 6.59
C TRP A 72 1.27 9.79 6.13
N TRP A 73 0.90 9.96 4.87
CA TRP A 73 0.51 11.23 4.25
C TRP A 73 -1.01 11.30 4.01
N ASN A 74 -1.56 12.49 4.26
CA ASN A 74 -2.99 12.79 4.44
C ASN A 74 -3.79 12.69 3.14
#